data_AF-A0A401TWU7-F1
#
_entry.id   AF-A0A401TWU7-F1
#
_cell.length_a   1.000
_cell.length_b   1.000
_cell.length_c   1.000
_cell.angle_alpha   90.00
_cell.angle_beta   90.00
_cell.angle_gamma   90.00
#
_symmetry.space_group_name_H-M   'P 1'
#
loop_
_entity.id
_entity.type
_entity.pdbx_description
1 polymer ?
#
loop_
_entity_poly.entity_id
_entity_poly.type
_entity_poly.pdbx_seq_one_letter_code
_entity_poly.pdbx_strand_id
1 'polypeptide(L)'
;MGAIPRPQRHPQMTKIKIGLAGCGFVSELHMYAYRRVYGVEVEVRAVAARGDHVNAFARKHQISNAYRSFAELVADRELDVIDICTPPNLHAAMIVEAMQAGKHVICEKPFSGYFGRDGDKAPIGKHVPKALMYQRVMEEMEQTRAAIERTGRLFMYAEDWIYAPAITKTAEIIRATGDKILFMKGEESHSGSHAAHAAQWAMTGG
;
A
#
# COMPACT_ATOMS: atom_id res chain seq x y z
N MET A 1 -9.13 -20.76 -12.25
CA MET A 1 -8.60 -19.64 -11.43
C MET A 1 -7.86 -18.72 -12.36
N GLY A 2 -8.34 -17.48 -12.50
CA GLY A 2 -7.94 -16.55 -13.57
C GLY A 2 -6.48 -16.14 -13.45
N ALA A 3 -5.77 -16.12 -14.58
CA ALA A 3 -4.47 -15.45 -14.68
C ALA A 3 -4.61 -14.02 -14.16
N ILE A 4 -3.61 -13.53 -13.40
CA ILE A 4 -3.49 -12.10 -13.14
C ILE A 4 -3.52 -11.42 -14.52
N PRO A 5 -4.53 -10.59 -14.82
CA PRO A 5 -4.62 -9.96 -16.12
C PRO A 5 -3.31 -9.21 -16.39
N ARG A 6 -2.63 -9.52 -17.49
CA ARG A 6 -1.55 -8.65 -17.94
C ARG A 6 -2.19 -7.30 -18.25
N PRO A 7 -1.77 -6.19 -17.60
CA PRO A 7 -2.35 -4.89 -17.91
C PRO A 7 -2.26 -4.65 -19.41
N GLN A 8 -3.35 -4.18 -20.01
CA GLN A 8 -3.33 -3.68 -21.38
C GLN A 8 -2.25 -2.58 -21.42
N ARG A 9 -1.34 -2.64 -22.39
CA ARG A 9 -0.37 -1.57 -22.62
C ARG A 9 -1.16 -0.31 -22.95
N HIS A 10 -1.34 0.57 -21.96
CA HIS A 10 -1.76 1.93 -22.21
C HIS A 10 -0.77 2.58 -23.19
N PRO A 11 -1.23 3.47 -24.10
CA PRO A 11 -0.34 4.19 -25.02
C PRO A 11 0.82 4.76 -24.22
N GLN A 12 2.04 4.62 -24.75
CA GLN A 12 3.32 4.87 -24.07
C GLN A 12 3.24 6.08 -23.12
N MET A 13 2.94 5.83 -21.84
CA MET A 13 3.07 6.85 -20.83
C MET A 13 4.56 7.06 -20.69
N THR A 14 5.04 8.16 -21.25
CA THR A 14 6.46 8.52 -21.19
C THR A 14 6.89 8.79 -19.76
N LYS A 15 5.93 9.19 -18.91
CA LYS A 15 6.13 9.55 -17.51
C LYS A 15 4.95 9.14 -16.64
N ILE A 16 5.24 8.57 -15.46
CA ILE A 16 4.27 8.22 -14.43
C ILE A 16 4.34 9.26 -13.31
N LYS A 17 3.21 9.89 -12.98
CA LYS A 17 3.09 10.87 -11.90
C LYS A 17 2.51 10.21 -10.64
N ILE A 18 3.28 10.24 -9.56
CA ILE A 18 2.95 9.62 -8.27
C ILE A 18 2.51 10.68 -7.26
N GLY A 19 1.43 10.39 -6.53
CA GLY A 19 1.05 11.06 -5.29
C GLY A 19 1.38 10.21 -4.08
N LEU A 20 2.21 10.71 -3.17
CA LEU A 20 2.60 10.01 -1.96
C LEU A 20 1.70 10.40 -0.78
N ALA A 21 1.00 9.43 -0.17
CA ALA A 21 0.23 9.64 1.05
C ALA A 21 1.05 9.21 2.27
N GLY A 22 1.46 10.18 3.08
CA GLY A 22 2.36 10.00 4.22
C GLY A 22 3.72 10.67 4.00
N CYS A 23 4.33 11.09 5.12
CA CYS A 23 5.66 11.71 5.18
C CYS A 23 6.54 11.01 6.23
N GLY A 24 6.31 9.72 6.43
CA GLY A 24 6.92 8.93 7.50
C GLY A 24 8.24 8.27 7.11
N PHE A 25 8.70 7.36 7.96
CA PHE A 25 9.91 6.57 7.72
C PHE A 25 9.86 5.81 6.38
N VAL A 26 8.75 5.13 6.09
CA VAL A 26 8.62 4.34 4.86
C VAL A 26 8.49 5.21 3.61
N SER A 27 7.87 6.39 3.74
CA SER A 27 7.84 7.41 2.67
C SER A 27 9.24 7.83 2.23
N GLU A 28 10.21 7.94 3.15
CA GLU A 28 11.61 8.19 2.80
C GLU A 28 12.21 7.04 1.99
N LEU A 29 11.94 5.79 2.36
CA LEU A 29 12.41 4.61 1.63
C LEU A 29 11.86 4.60 0.19
N HIS A 30 10.58 4.91 0.03
CA HIS A 30 9.93 5.00 -1.28
C HIS A 30 10.56 6.10 -2.13
N MET A 31 10.85 7.28 -1.56
CA MET A 31 11.56 8.34 -2.29
C MET A 31 12.94 7.88 -2.80
N TYR A 32 13.69 7.09 -2.02
CA TYR A 32 14.94 6.49 -2.48
C TYR A 32 14.74 5.41 -3.54
N ALA A 33 13.67 4.61 -3.43
CA ALA A 33 13.33 3.58 -4.40
C ALA A 33 12.94 4.19 -5.76
N TYR A 34 12.13 5.26 -5.78
CA TYR A 34 11.73 5.94 -7.02
C TYR A 34 12.92 6.50 -7.81
N ARG A 35 13.98 6.97 -7.13
CA ARG A 35 15.23 7.41 -7.79
C ARG A 35 16.00 6.29 -8.49
N ARG A 36 15.66 5.04 -8.18
CA ARG A 36 16.28 3.82 -8.73
C ARG A 36 15.36 3.08 -9.70
N VAL A 37 14.25 3.69 -10.09
CA VAL A 37 13.43 3.18 -11.19
C VAL A 37 14.10 3.57 -12.49
N TYR A 38 14.35 2.58 -13.35
CA TYR A 38 14.96 2.76 -14.66
C TYR A 38 14.02 2.24 -15.74
N GLY A 39 14.14 2.78 -16.96
CA GLY A 39 13.36 2.34 -18.13
C GLY A 39 11.96 2.97 -18.25
N VAL A 40 11.51 3.70 -17.25
CA VAL A 40 10.31 4.55 -17.27
C VAL A 40 10.58 5.81 -16.46
N GLU A 41 10.12 6.98 -16.91
CA GLU A 41 10.25 8.21 -16.13
C GLU A 41 9.20 8.21 -15.01
N VAL A 42 9.63 8.40 -13.77
CA VAL A 42 8.74 8.49 -12.60
C VAL A 42 8.97 9.81 -11.90
N GLU A 43 7.89 10.55 -11.63
CA GLU A 43 7.90 11.78 -10.85
C GLU A 43 6.99 11.63 -9.64
N VAL A 44 7.56 11.77 -8.44
CA VAL A 44 6.76 12.02 -7.24
C VAL A 44 6.35 13.49 -7.27
N ARG A 45 5.15 13.74 -7.79
CA ARG A 45 4.63 15.08 -8.10
C ARG A 45 3.98 15.74 -6.91
N ALA A 46 3.31 14.95 -6.08
CA ALA A 46 2.57 15.42 -4.93
C ALA A 46 2.81 14.57 -3.69
N VAL A 47 2.70 15.18 -2.51
CA VAL A 47 2.69 14.49 -1.22
C VAL A 47 1.58 15.04 -0.33
N ALA A 48 0.96 14.18 0.48
CA ALA A 48 -0.04 14.59 1.46
C ALA A 48 0.23 14.01 2.84
N ALA A 49 0.15 14.86 3.86
CA ALA A 49 0.14 14.46 5.26
C ALA A 49 -0.57 15.52 6.11
N ARG A 50 -1.03 15.13 7.31
CA ARG A 50 -1.70 16.05 8.23
C ARG A 50 -0.66 16.93 8.94
N GLY A 51 -0.78 18.25 8.79
CA GLY A 51 0.08 19.22 9.47
C GLY A 51 1.26 19.71 8.64
N ASP A 52 2.03 20.67 9.17
CA ASP A 52 2.97 21.46 8.36
C ASP A 52 4.26 20.74 7.96
N HIS A 53 4.53 19.57 8.55
CA HIS A 53 5.70 18.76 8.20
C HIS A 53 5.68 18.27 6.74
N VAL A 54 4.50 18.21 6.11
CA VAL A 54 4.37 17.90 4.67
C VAL A 54 5.17 18.87 3.80
N ASN A 55 5.20 20.15 4.16
CA ASN A 55 5.94 21.16 3.40
C ASN A 55 7.46 20.97 3.53
N ALA A 56 7.91 20.54 4.71
CA ALA A 56 9.33 20.22 4.92
C ALA A 56 9.74 18.98 4.12
N PHE A 57 8.89 17.94 4.11
CA PHE A 57 9.11 16.74 3.31
C PHE A 57 9.14 17.05 1.81
N ALA A 58 8.18 17.84 1.32
CA ALA A 58 8.12 18.26 -0.08
C ALA A 58 9.36 19.05 -0.50
N ARG A 59 9.82 20.01 0.31
CA ARG A 59 11.06 20.75 0.04
C ARG A 59 12.29 19.85 0.02
N LYS A 60 12.42 18.94 0.99
CA LYS A 60 13.55 18.00 1.09
C LYS A 60 13.68 17.14 -0.17
N HIS A 61 12.55 16.70 -0.72
CA HIS A 61 12.47 15.78 -1.85
C HIS A 61 12.16 16.44 -3.19
N GLN A 62 12.08 17.78 -3.22
CA GLN A 62 11.77 18.58 -4.41
C GLN A 62 10.42 18.18 -5.07
N ILE A 63 9.43 17.87 -4.23
CA ILE A 63 8.07 17.52 -4.66
C ILE A 63 7.29 18.82 -4.92
N SER A 64 6.68 18.92 -6.09
CA SER A 64 6.02 20.14 -6.57
C SER A 64 4.82 20.56 -5.71
N ASN A 65 3.99 19.59 -5.32
CA ASN A 65 2.73 19.85 -4.62
C ASN A 65 2.73 19.21 -3.22
N ALA A 66 2.26 19.97 -2.23
CA ALA A 66 2.07 19.49 -0.87
C ALA A 66 0.62 19.75 -0.44
N TYR A 67 -0.10 18.69 -0.09
CA TYR A 67 -1.49 18.75 0.35
C TYR A 67 -1.61 18.43 1.84
N ARG A 68 -2.65 18.96 2.50
CA ARG A 68 -2.87 18.75 3.95
C ARG A 68 -3.87 17.64 4.24
N SER A 69 -4.51 17.11 3.21
CA SER A 69 -5.47 16.02 3.30
C SER A 69 -5.29 15.01 2.18
N PHE A 70 -5.72 13.77 2.44
CA PHE A 70 -5.73 12.72 1.44
C PHE A 70 -6.73 13.02 0.31
N ALA A 71 -7.88 13.61 0.64
CA ALA A 71 -8.89 13.99 -0.34
C ALA A 71 -8.36 14.99 -1.39
N GLU A 72 -7.55 15.97 -0.97
CA GLU A 72 -6.89 16.90 -1.90
C GLU A 72 -5.90 16.17 -2.84
N LEU A 73 -5.14 15.21 -2.30
CA LEU A 73 -4.23 14.40 -3.11
C LEU A 73 -4.99 13.58 -4.15
N VAL A 74 -6.07 12.91 -3.75
CA VAL A 74 -6.89 12.09 -4.64
C VAL A 74 -7.58 12.93 -5.72
N ALA A 75 -7.98 14.16 -5.39
CA ALA A 75 -8.61 15.09 -6.32
C ALA A 75 -7.65 15.63 -7.40
N ASP A 76 -6.33 15.51 -7.23
CA ASP A 76 -5.33 15.95 -8.20
C ASP A 76 -5.40 15.07 -9.46
N ARG A 77 -5.97 15.62 -10.53
CA ARG A 77 -6.19 14.93 -11.80
C ARG A 77 -4.89 14.60 -12.53
N GLU A 78 -3.78 15.23 -12.18
CA GLU A 78 -2.48 14.99 -12.80
C GLU A 78 -1.80 13.70 -12.30
N LEU A 79 -2.27 13.11 -11.19
CA LEU A 79 -1.66 11.92 -10.62
C LEU A 79 -2.19 10.64 -11.26
N ASP A 80 -1.31 9.71 -11.60
CA ASP A 80 -1.65 8.40 -12.16
C ASP A 80 -1.78 7.34 -11.06
N VAL A 81 -0.89 7.42 -10.07
CA VAL A 81 -0.76 6.44 -8.98
C VAL A 81 -0.78 7.16 -7.64
N ILE A 82 -1.50 6.61 -6.66
CA ILE A 82 -1.39 6.98 -5.25
C ILE A 82 -0.58 5.91 -4.53
N ASP A 83 0.49 6.32 -3.88
CA ASP A 83 1.36 5.48 -3.06
C ASP A 83 1.06 5.72 -1.57
N ILE A 84 0.43 4.74 -0.93
CA ILE A 84 -0.09 4.83 0.43
C ILE A 84 0.97 4.31 1.39
N CYS A 85 1.62 5.25 2.09
CA CYS A 85 2.66 5.03 3.10
C CYS A 85 2.17 5.47 4.50
N THR A 86 0.88 5.33 4.76
CA THR A 86 0.24 5.73 6.02
C THR A 86 0.24 4.58 7.04
N PRO A 87 -0.25 4.78 8.27
CA PRO A 87 -0.47 3.66 9.17
C PRO A 87 -1.55 2.70 8.64
N PRO A 88 -1.44 1.38 8.92
CA PRO A 88 -2.33 0.35 8.39
C PRO A 88 -3.83 0.58 8.59
N ASN A 89 -4.23 1.21 9.68
CA ASN A 89 -5.64 1.50 9.98
C ASN A 89 -6.33 2.42 8.96
N LEU A 90 -5.58 3.10 8.09
CA LEU A 90 -6.12 3.97 7.05
C LEU A 90 -6.15 3.31 5.67
N HIS A 91 -5.46 2.18 5.48
CA HIS A 91 -5.20 1.62 4.16
C HIS A 91 -6.47 1.28 3.38
N ALA A 92 -7.36 0.46 3.95
CA ALA A 92 -8.57 0.01 3.26
C ALA A 92 -9.41 1.19 2.74
N ALA A 93 -9.67 2.19 3.57
CA ALA A 93 -10.43 3.38 3.18
C ALA A 93 -9.72 4.18 2.09
N MET A 94 -8.42 4.43 2.24
CA MET A 94 -7.63 5.20 1.28
C MET A 94 -7.50 4.49 -0.08
N ILE A 95 -7.34 3.16 -0.09
CA ILE A 95 -7.30 2.35 -1.31
C ILE A 95 -8.62 2.52 -2.06
N VAL A 96 -9.75 2.32 -1.39
CA VAL A 96 -11.08 2.40 -2.01
C VAL A 96 -11.31 3.79 -2.59
N GLU A 97 -11.03 4.84 -1.82
CA GLU A 97 -11.22 6.24 -2.25
C GLU A 97 -10.36 6.57 -3.48
N ALA A 98 -9.06 6.27 -3.46
CA ALA A 98 -8.16 6.55 -4.58
C ALA A 98 -8.56 5.77 -5.85
N MET A 99 -8.91 4.49 -5.70
CA MET A 99 -9.31 3.66 -6.84
C MET A 99 -10.64 4.08 -7.45
N GLN A 100 -11.62 4.47 -6.61
CA GLN A 100 -12.89 5.02 -7.10
C GLN A 100 -12.70 6.34 -7.84
N ALA A 101 -11.68 7.13 -7.48
CA ALA A 101 -11.26 8.31 -8.23
C ALA A 101 -10.48 7.99 -9.52
N GLY A 102 -10.35 6.71 -9.87
CA GLY A 102 -9.70 6.26 -11.11
C GLY A 102 -8.17 6.19 -11.03
N LYS A 103 -7.58 6.26 -9.84
CA LYS A 103 -6.13 6.16 -9.64
C LYS A 103 -5.68 4.71 -9.54
N HIS A 104 -4.46 4.43 -9.97
CA HIS A 104 -3.76 3.22 -9.56
C HIS A 104 -3.29 3.38 -8.10
N VAL A 105 -3.13 2.27 -7.37
CA VAL A 105 -2.74 2.33 -5.96
C VAL A 105 -1.60 1.38 -5.67
N ILE A 106 -0.56 1.91 -5.04
CA ILE A 106 0.46 1.15 -4.29
C ILE A 106 0.11 1.30 -2.81
N CYS A 107 0.10 0.23 -2.04
CA CYS A 107 -0.19 0.28 -0.60
C CYS A 107 0.89 -0.46 0.19
N GLU A 108 1.48 0.23 1.16
CA GLU A 108 2.43 -0.36 2.10
C GLU A 108 1.85 -1.52 2.91
N LYS A 109 2.77 -2.35 3.38
CA LYS A 109 2.51 -3.44 4.31
C LYS A 109 2.47 -2.95 5.76
N PRO A 110 1.76 -3.67 6.66
CA PRO A 110 0.75 -4.69 6.34
C PRO A 110 -0.48 -4.07 5.67
N PHE A 111 -1.18 -4.86 4.85
CA PHE A 111 -2.39 -4.41 4.15
C PHE A 111 -3.45 -3.86 5.12
N SER A 112 -3.72 -4.61 6.19
CA SER A 112 -4.63 -4.22 7.28
C SER A 112 -4.26 -4.99 8.55
N GLY A 113 -5.03 -4.78 9.61
CA GLY A 113 -4.95 -5.47 10.89
C GLY A 113 -6.25 -5.27 11.67
N TYR A 114 -6.35 -5.85 12.87
CA TYR A 114 -7.52 -5.60 13.69
C TYR A 114 -7.31 -4.45 14.66
N PHE A 115 -7.92 -3.29 14.40
CA PHE A 115 -7.69 -2.05 15.19
C PHE A 115 -8.69 -1.85 16.35
N GLY A 116 -9.73 -2.69 16.43
CA GLY A 116 -10.86 -2.55 17.37
C GLY A 116 -12.12 -2.00 16.69
N ARG A 117 -13.29 -2.37 17.20
CA ARG A 117 -14.61 -1.87 16.78
C ARG A 117 -15.41 -1.40 17.99
N ASP A 118 -16.48 -0.65 17.74
CA ASP A 118 -17.41 -0.21 18.78
C ASP A 118 -17.91 -1.42 19.60
N GLY A 119 -17.81 -1.29 20.93
CA GLY A 119 -18.17 -2.34 21.89
C GLY A 119 -17.05 -3.31 22.25
N ASP A 120 -15.88 -3.26 21.59
CA ASP A 120 -14.74 -4.06 22.01
C ASP A 120 -14.12 -3.51 23.31
N LYS A 121 -13.72 -4.42 24.19
CA LYS A 121 -13.06 -4.07 25.45
C LYS A 121 -11.56 -3.89 25.23
N ALA A 122 -11.02 -2.73 25.63
CA ALA A 122 -9.58 -2.48 25.63
C ALA A 122 -8.88 -3.12 26.86
N PRO A 123 -7.60 -3.55 26.74
CA PRO A 123 -6.81 -3.62 25.51
C PRO A 123 -7.25 -4.78 24.59
N ILE A 124 -7.43 -4.46 23.30
CA ILE A 124 -8.06 -5.33 22.29
C ILE A 124 -7.43 -6.73 22.27
N GLY A 125 -6.10 -6.82 22.13
CA GLY A 125 -5.39 -8.10 22.03
C GLY A 125 -5.50 -9.01 23.27
N LYS A 126 -6.05 -8.53 24.39
CA LYS A 126 -6.31 -9.35 25.60
C LYS A 126 -7.77 -9.77 25.74
N HIS A 127 -8.70 -9.00 25.19
CA HIS A 127 -10.13 -9.17 25.48
C HIS A 127 -10.97 -9.54 24.25
N VAL A 128 -10.46 -9.33 23.05
CA VAL A 128 -11.12 -9.76 21.82
C VAL A 128 -10.53 -11.10 21.39
N PRO A 129 -11.34 -12.15 21.19
CA PRO A 129 -10.84 -13.43 20.71
C PRO A 129 -10.15 -13.30 19.34
N LYS A 130 -8.94 -13.86 19.20
CA LYS A 130 -8.16 -13.81 17.95
C LYS A 130 -8.92 -14.35 16.73
N ALA A 131 -9.75 -15.38 16.92
CA ALA A 131 -10.61 -15.91 15.86
C ALA A 131 -11.61 -14.87 15.33
N LEU A 132 -12.19 -14.06 16.23
CA LEU A 132 -13.10 -12.98 15.86
C LEU A 132 -12.35 -11.83 15.17
N MET A 133 -11.15 -11.48 15.67
CA MET A 133 -10.28 -10.49 15.02
C MET A 133 -9.95 -10.90 13.59
N TYR A 134 -9.50 -12.14 13.41
CA TYR A 134 -9.20 -12.72 12.09
C TYR A 134 -10.40 -12.68 11.16
N GLN A 135 -11.58 -13.14 11.62
CA GLN A 135 -12.80 -13.10 10.83
C GLN A 135 -13.11 -11.67 10.35
N ARG A 136 -13.03 -10.68 11.25
CA ARG A 136 -13.33 -9.27 10.95
C ARG A 136 -12.33 -8.66 9.96
N VAL A 137 -11.05 -9.03 10.04
CA VAL A 137 -10.03 -8.61 9.08
C VAL A 137 -10.31 -9.23 7.70
N MET A 138 -10.64 -10.53 7.66
CA MET A 138 -10.97 -11.20 6.40
C MET A 138 -12.20 -10.59 5.72
N GLU A 139 -13.22 -10.20 6.50
CA GLU A 139 -14.40 -9.48 6.00
C GLU A 139 -14.03 -8.14 5.35
N GLU A 140 -13.19 -7.33 6.01
CA GLU A 140 -12.72 -6.04 5.46
C GLU A 140 -11.86 -6.21 4.20
N MET A 141 -10.97 -7.20 4.22
CA MET A 141 -10.13 -7.53 3.06
C MET A 141 -10.97 -7.93 1.86
N GLU A 142 -12.01 -8.74 2.06
CA GLU A 142 -12.91 -9.16 0.99
C GLU A 142 -13.74 -7.99 0.43
N GLN A 143 -14.23 -7.11 1.31
CA GLN A 143 -14.91 -5.88 0.88
C GLN A 143 -14.00 -4.96 0.07
N THR A 144 -12.76 -4.78 0.53
CA THR A 144 -11.75 -3.95 -0.16
C THR A 144 -11.38 -4.57 -1.51
N ARG A 145 -11.18 -5.89 -1.57
CA ARG A 145 -10.95 -6.63 -2.82
C ARG A 145 -12.09 -6.43 -3.82
N ALA A 146 -13.34 -6.59 -3.38
CA ALA A 146 -14.50 -6.40 -4.23
C ALA A 146 -14.62 -4.95 -4.75
N ALA A 147 -14.20 -3.95 -3.95
CA ALA A 147 -14.14 -2.56 -4.38
C ALA A 147 -13.04 -2.32 -5.43
N ILE A 148 -11.83 -2.86 -5.21
CA ILE A 148 -10.71 -2.80 -6.15
C ILE A 148 -11.12 -3.37 -7.52
N GLU A 149 -11.73 -4.56 -7.54
CA GLU A 149 -12.05 -5.30 -8.77
C GLU A 149 -13.06 -4.57 -9.67
N ARG A 150 -13.92 -3.72 -9.10
CA ARG A 150 -14.90 -2.93 -9.87
C ARG A 150 -14.28 -1.76 -10.63
N THR A 151 -13.07 -1.34 -10.29
CA THR A 151 -12.47 -0.10 -10.82
C THR A 151 -11.72 -0.31 -12.14
N GLY A 152 -11.29 -1.54 -12.42
CA GLY A 152 -10.38 -1.84 -13.53
C GLY A 152 -8.97 -1.23 -13.35
N ARG A 153 -8.64 -0.68 -12.18
CA ARG A 153 -7.33 -0.10 -11.87
C ARG A 153 -6.41 -1.13 -11.22
N LEU A 154 -5.11 -0.94 -11.44
CA LEU A 154 -4.06 -1.72 -10.80
C LEU A 154 -3.96 -1.40 -9.31
N PHE A 155 -4.10 -2.45 -8.50
CA PHE A 155 -3.71 -2.48 -7.08
C PHE A 155 -2.38 -3.19 -6.95
N MET A 156 -1.45 -2.59 -6.22
CA MET A 156 -0.09 -3.10 -6.00
C MET A 156 0.20 -3.08 -4.50
N TYR A 157 0.61 -4.22 -3.96
CA TYR A 157 0.94 -4.34 -2.54
C TYR A 157 2.45 -4.14 -2.36
N ALA A 158 2.87 -3.09 -1.66
CA ALA A 158 4.27 -2.80 -1.37
C ALA A 158 4.76 -3.70 -0.23
N GLU A 159 4.99 -4.97 -0.58
CA GLU A 159 5.76 -5.92 0.22
C GLU A 159 6.97 -6.34 -0.60
N ASP A 160 8.09 -6.49 0.10
CA ASP A 160 9.32 -6.89 -0.56
C ASP A 160 9.15 -8.28 -1.18
N TRP A 161 9.82 -8.51 -2.31
CA TRP A 161 9.93 -9.79 -3.00
C TRP A 161 8.71 -10.32 -3.78
N ILE A 162 7.46 -9.91 -3.52
CA ILE A 162 6.31 -10.44 -4.29
C ILE A 162 6.39 -10.13 -5.79
N TYR A 163 7.09 -9.05 -6.16
CA TYR A 163 7.34 -8.67 -7.55
C TYR A 163 8.80 -8.90 -7.99
N ALA A 164 9.66 -9.45 -7.12
CA ALA A 164 11.06 -9.67 -7.46
C ALA A 164 11.17 -10.70 -8.60
N PRO A 165 11.96 -10.46 -9.66
CA PRO A 165 12.03 -11.34 -10.83
C PRO A 165 12.27 -12.81 -10.48
N ALA A 166 13.08 -13.10 -9.46
CA ALA A 166 13.33 -14.46 -8.99
C ALA A 166 12.06 -15.14 -8.44
N ILE A 167 11.26 -14.42 -7.65
CA ILE A 167 9.99 -14.93 -7.10
C ILE A 167 8.95 -15.09 -8.20
N THR A 168 8.81 -14.08 -9.07
CA THR A 168 7.88 -14.15 -10.21
C THR A 168 8.23 -15.31 -11.13
N LYS A 169 9.52 -15.52 -11.42
CA LYS A 169 9.99 -16.62 -12.26
C LYS A 169 9.78 -17.98 -11.60
N THR A 170 10.03 -18.08 -10.30
CA THR A 170 9.77 -19.30 -9.53
C THR A 170 8.28 -19.65 -9.56
N ALA A 171 7.40 -18.66 -9.38
CA ALA A 171 5.96 -18.86 -9.47
C ALA A 171 5.50 -19.26 -10.89
N GLU A 172 6.10 -18.72 -11.95
CA GLU A 172 5.86 -19.18 -13.33
C GLU A 172 6.20 -20.66 -13.52
N ILE A 173 7.39 -21.08 -13.07
CA ILE A 173 7.87 -22.46 -13.20
C ILE A 173 6.93 -23.42 -12.48
N ILE A 174 6.63 -23.17 -11.20
CA ILE A 174 5.74 -24.02 -10.39
C ILE A 174 4.36 -24.17 -11.04
N ARG A 175 3.80 -23.08 -11.60
CA ARG A 175 2.51 -23.12 -12.30
C ARG A 175 2.58 -23.92 -13.60
N ALA A 176 3.69 -23.82 -14.34
CA ALA A 176 3.87 -24.52 -15.61
C ALA A 176 4.10 -26.03 -15.41
N THR A 177 4.80 -26.43 -14.36
CA THR A 177 5.08 -27.84 -14.05
C THR A 177 3.96 -28.50 -13.27
N GLY A 178 3.15 -27.71 -12.55
CA GLY A 178 2.15 -28.23 -11.61
C GLY A 178 2.76 -28.80 -10.32
N ASP A 179 4.02 -28.47 -10.03
CA ASP A 179 4.72 -28.93 -8.85
C ASP A 179 4.10 -28.40 -7.56
N LYS A 180 4.28 -29.14 -6.47
CA LYS A 180 3.77 -28.77 -5.15
C LYS A 180 4.85 -28.05 -4.35
N ILE A 181 4.47 -26.93 -3.75
CA ILE A 181 5.30 -26.26 -2.75
C ILE A 181 5.23 -27.09 -1.46
N LEU A 182 6.33 -27.77 -1.11
CA LEU A 182 6.40 -28.57 0.12
C LEU A 182 6.62 -27.69 1.35
N PHE A 183 7.34 -26.58 1.20
CA PHE A 183 7.68 -25.67 2.28
C PHE A 183 7.97 -24.27 1.73
N MET A 184 7.53 -23.24 2.46
CA MET A 184 7.88 -21.85 2.20
C MET A 184 8.17 -21.18 3.55
N LYS A 185 9.26 -20.44 3.64
CA LYS A 185 9.65 -19.68 4.84
C LYS A 185 9.80 -18.22 4.46
N GLY A 186 9.07 -17.36 5.17
CA GLY A 186 9.31 -15.92 5.19
C GLY A 186 9.97 -15.55 6.51
N GLU A 187 10.96 -14.68 6.48
CA GLU A 187 11.61 -14.12 7.67
C GLU A 187 11.57 -12.59 7.57
N GLU A 188 11.38 -11.92 8.70
CA GLU A 188 11.48 -10.47 8.75
C GLU A 188 12.96 -10.07 8.73
N SER A 189 13.34 -9.15 7.85
CA SER A 189 14.73 -8.70 7.72
C SER A 189 15.14 -7.67 8.79
N HIS A 190 14.22 -7.27 9.67
CA HIS A 190 14.45 -6.32 10.77
C HIS A 190 13.50 -6.59 11.95
N SER A 191 13.72 -5.97 13.11
CA SER A 191 12.94 -6.21 14.34
C SER A 191 11.63 -5.43 14.43
N GLY A 192 10.81 -5.41 13.38
CA GLY A 192 9.59 -4.60 13.33
C GLY A 192 9.82 -3.17 12.82
N SER A 193 8.72 -2.42 12.68
CA SER A 193 8.73 -1.05 12.16
C SER A 193 9.44 -0.06 13.10
N HIS A 194 10.28 0.81 12.52
CA HIS A 194 10.92 1.93 13.24
C HIS A 194 10.03 3.17 13.37
N ALA A 195 8.77 3.10 12.92
CA ALA A 195 7.85 4.22 13.03
C ALA A 195 7.42 4.47 14.49
N ALA A 196 7.31 5.73 14.90
CA ALA A 196 6.94 6.09 16.28
C ALA A 196 5.56 5.54 16.71
N HIS A 197 4.66 5.30 15.75
CA HIS A 197 3.34 4.73 15.99
C HIS A 197 3.31 3.19 15.98
N ALA A 198 4.45 2.52 15.75
CA ALA A 198 4.49 1.07 15.56
C ALA A 198 3.91 0.28 16.76
N ALA A 199 4.10 0.81 17.97
CA ALA A 199 3.60 0.21 19.21
C ALA A 199 2.13 0.55 19.53
N GLN A 200 1.46 1.36 18.71
CA GLN A 200 0.09 1.81 18.96
C GLN A 200 -0.92 0.91 18.24
N TRP A 201 -1.62 0.06 19.00
CA TRP A 201 -2.63 -0.87 18.46
C TRP A 201 -3.66 -0.18 17.56
N ALA A 202 -4.09 1.04 17.91
CA ALA A 202 -5.07 1.79 17.12
C ALA A 202 -4.56 2.18 15.71
N MET A 203 -3.25 2.11 15.46
CA MET A 203 -2.62 2.46 14.19
C MET A 203 -2.08 1.23 13.45
N THR A 204 -1.49 0.27 14.17
CA THR A 204 -0.84 -0.92 13.58
C THR A 204 -1.58 -2.23 13.78
N GLY A 205 -2.57 -2.27 14.68
CA GLY A 205 -3.42 -3.43 14.91
C GLY A 205 -2.67 -4.64 15.45
N GLY A 206 -3.26 -5.82 15.21
CA GLY A 206 -2.69 -7.14 15.50
C GLY A 206 -3.54 -8.25 14.91
#